data_AF-A0A1Q8QXQ0-F1
#
_entry.id   AF-A0A1Q8QXQ0-F1
#
_cell.length_a   1.000
_cell.length_b   1.000
_cell.length_c   1.000
_cell.angle_alpha   90.00
_cell.angle_beta   90.00
_cell.angle_gamma   90.00
#
_symmetry.space_group_name_H-M   'P 1'
#
loop_
_entity.id
_entity.type
_entity.pdbx_description
1 polymer ?
#
loop_
_entity_poly.entity_id
_entity_poly.type
_entity_poly.pdbx_seq_one_letter_code
_entity_poly.pdbx_strand_id
1 'polypeptide(L)'
;MEYIAKEAGIGKGTIYEYFASKERLFEEMLKFSMEEFRLGLKEAMDQGKTITDKLLNCSHYNAEFLIDHMDIVQIAMQINLLSEELRVHFLAGQEAIRGHYDLMVKAAQAQGELRADLDDELATFCIMGTLDEFCKQRVFVDQRPLAEIDHQGIVDVVMKGLK
;
A
#
# COMPACT_ATOMS: atom_id res chain seq x y z
N MET A 1 19.65 -10.24 16.49
CA MET A 1 20.07 -9.06 17.25
C MET A 1 21.52 -8.69 17.00
N GLU A 2 22.50 -9.59 17.14
CA GLU A 2 23.92 -9.24 16.95
C GLU A 2 24.25 -8.71 15.55
N TYR A 3 23.77 -9.37 14.49
CA TYR A 3 23.92 -8.88 13.12
C TYR A 3 23.26 -7.51 12.90
N ILE A 4 22.06 -7.32 13.45
CA ILE A 4 21.30 -6.07 13.33
C ILE A 4 22.03 -4.92 14.05
N ALA A 5 22.58 -5.18 15.25
CA ALA A 5 23.37 -4.20 15.99
C ALA A 5 24.63 -3.79 15.22
N LYS A 6 25.33 -4.77 14.64
CA LYS A 6 26.50 -4.53 13.81
C LYS A 6 26.16 -3.67 12.58
N GLU A 7 25.08 -4.00 11.87
CA GLU A 7 24.65 -3.26 10.67
C GLU A 7 24.21 -1.84 11.01
N ALA A 8 23.49 -1.65 12.12
CA ALA A 8 23.07 -0.34 12.60
C ALA A 8 24.18 0.47 13.27
N GLY A 9 25.40 -0.08 13.44
CA GLY A 9 26.53 0.60 14.08
C GLY A 9 26.32 0.88 15.58
N ILE A 10 25.47 0.10 16.25
CA ILE A 10 25.12 0.27 17.67
C ILE A 10 25.44 -0.97 18.51
N GLY A 11 25.44 -0.82 19.83
CA GLY A 11 25.63 -1.95 20.75
C GLY A 11 24.41 -2.88 20.78
N LYS A 12 24.64 -4.19 20.94
CA LYS A 12 23.56 -5.17 21.15
C LYS A 12 22.65 -4.79 22.33
N GLY A 13 23.24 -4.28 23.42
CA GLY A 13 22.50 -3.80 24.60
C GLY A 13 21.53 -2.67 24.27
N THR A 14 21.95 -1.72 23.42
CA THR A 14 21.11 -0.60 22.95
C THR A 14 19.86 -1.11 22.23
N ILE A 15 19.95 -2.15 21.40
CA ILE A 15 18.75 -2.71 20.77
C ILE A 15 17.77 -3.27 21.82
N TYR A 16 18.27 -3.95 22.85
CA TYR A 16 17.43 -4.53 23.90
C TYR A 16 16.79 -3.48 24.81
N GLU A 17 17.30 -2.24 24.84
CA GLU A 17 16.62 -1.12 25.52
C GLU A 17 15.31 -0.74 24.80
N TYR A 18 15.24 -0.91 23.48
CA TYR A 18 14.04 -0.62 22.69
C TYR A 18 13.15 -1.86 22.46
N PHE A 19 13.76 -3.03 22.25
CA PHE A 19 13.05 -4.24 21.86
C PHE A 19 13.43 -5.42 22.74
N ALA A 20 12.46 -5.92 23.51
CA ALA A 20 12.67 -7.02 24.44
C ALA A 20 13.10 -8.34 23.76
N SER A 21 12.76 -8.53 22.49
CA SER A 21 13.13 -9.73 21.72
C SER A 21 13.24 -9.47 20.23
N LYS A 22 13.79 -10.45 19.48
CA LYS A 22 13.88 -10.37 18.01
C LYS A 22 12.49 -10.40 17.37
N GLU A 23 11.58 -11.19 17.94
CA GLU A 23 10.18 -11.30 17.53
C GLU A 23 9.50 -9.94 17.68
N ARG A 24 9.72 -9.27 18.83
CA ARG A 24 9.10 -7.97 19.06
C ARG A 24 9.65 -6.87 18.15
N LEU A 25 10.96 -6.88 17.88
CA LEU A 25 11.57 -6.04 16.85
C LEU A 25 10.95 -6.30 15.47
N PHE A 26 10.72 -7.56 15.13
CA PHE A 26 10.12 -7.94 13.85
C PHE A 26 8.67 -7.47 13.71
N GLU A 27 7.85 -7.60 14.76
CA GLU A 27 6.48 -7.10 14.76
C GLU A 27 6.44 -5.57 14.61
N GLU A 28 7.30 -4.83 15.31
CA GLU A 28 7.38 -3.38 15.16
C GLU A 28 7.86 -2.95 13.77
N MET A 29 8.78 -3.71 13.16
CA MET A 29 9.21 -3.49 11.77
C MET A 29 8.05 -3.67 10.78
N LEU A 30 7.20 -4.68 10.96
CA LEU A 30 6.02 -4.89 10.13
C LEU A 30 5.02 -3.73 10.28
N LYS A 31 4.71 -3.32 11.52
CA LYS A 31 3.82 -2.16 11.77
C LYS A 31 4.36 -0.88 11.15
N PHE A 32 5.67 -0.64 11.32
CA PHE A 32 6.34 0.51 10.74
C PHE A 32 6.19 0.52 9.22
N SER A 33 6.45 -0.60 8.55
CA SER A 33 6.33 -0.71 7.09
C SER A 33 4.88 -0.53 6.60
N MET A 34 3.90 -1.06 7.34
CA MET A 34 2.47 -0.87 7.03
C MET A 34 2.08 0.61 7.13
N GLU A 35 2.59 1.31 8.15
CA GLU A 35 2.32 2.73 8.35
C GLU A 35 3.04 3.60 7.31
N GLU A 36 4.29 3.28 6.96
CA GLU A 36 5.01 3.91 5.85
C GLU A 36 4.24 3.77 4.54
N PHE A 37 3.77 2.56 4.22
CA PHE A 37 2.93 2.33 3.04
C PHE A 37 1.71 3.25 3.04
N ARG A 38 0.94 3.25 4.14
CA ARG A 38 -0.29 4.02 4.28
C ARG A 38 -0.05 5.52 4.11
N LEU A 39 0.98 6.05 4.78
CA LEU A 39 1.31 7.48 4.73
C LEU A 39 1.80 7.91 3.35
N GLY A 40 2.73 7.16 2.74
CA GLY A 40 3.22 7.49 1.41
C GLY A 40 2.16 7.33 0.32
N LEU A 41 1.25 6.35 0.44
CA LEU A 41 0.12 6.22 -0.48
C LEU A 41 -0.80 7.44 -0.39
N LYS A 42 -1.09 7.90 0.83
CA LYS A 42 -1.88 9.11 1.05
C LYS A 42 -1.19 10.35 0.49
N GLU A 43 0.12 10.47 0.68
CA GLU A 43 0.91 11.57 0.13
C GLU A 43 0.89 11.57 -1.41
N ALA A 44 1.12 10.42 -2.04
CA ALA A 44 1.04 10.25 -3.48
C ALA A 44 -0.34 10.66 -4.03
N MET A 45 -1.40 10.24 -3.34
CA MET A 45 -2.78 10.63 -3.66
C MET A 45 -3.00 12.15 -3.52
N ASP A 46 -2.42 12.81 -2.51
CA ASP A 46 -2.62 14.25 -2.27
C ASP A 46 -1.88 15.14 -3.27
N GLN A 47 -0.83 14.63 -3.91
CA GLN A 47 -0.09 15.35 -4.94
C GLN A 47 -0.87 15.48 -6.26
N GLY A 48 -1.90 14.66 -6.48
CA GLY A 48 -2.73 14.68 -7.69
C GLY A 48 -3.84 15.73 -7.64
N LYS A 49 -4.14 16.37 -8.77
CA LYS A 49 -5.20 17.40 -8.87
C LYS A 49 -6.53 16.83 -9.33
N THR A 50 -6.49 15.94 -10.32
CA THR A 50 -7.65 15.19 -10.84
C THR A 50 -7.65 13.77 -10.30
N ILE A 51 -8.78 13.07 -10.32
CA ILE A 51 -8.81 11.65 -9.93
C ILE A 51 -7.83 10.81 -10.77
N THR A 52 -7.68 11.11 -12.06
CA THR A 52 -6.71 10.43 -12.93
C THR A 52 -5.28 10.62 -12.44
N ASP A 53 -4.88 11.85 -12.09
CA ASP A 53 -3.53 12.11 -11.53
C ASP A 53 -3.32 11.33 -10.23
N LYS A 54 -4.33 11.30 -9.36
CA LYS A 54 -4.27 10.60 -8.07
C LYS A 54 -4.08 9.11 -8.26
N LEU A 55 -4.86 8.50 -9.17
CA LEU A 55 -4.75 7.08 -9.47
C LEU A 55 -3.39 6.72 -10.09
N LEU A 56 -2.85 7.58 -10.96
CA LEU A 56 -1.50 7.40 -11.50
C LEU A 56 -0.45 7.42 -10.39
N ASN A 57 -0.48 8.44 -9.53
CA ASN A 57 0.45 8.55 -8.41
C ASN A 57 0.36 7.35 -7.46
N CYS A 58 -0.86 6.93 -7.10
CA CYS A 58 -1.07 5.73 -6.28
C CYS A 58 -0.52 4.47 -6.96
N SER A 59 -0.72 4.32 -8.27
CA SER A 59 -0.23 3.14 -9.00
C SER A 59 1.29 3.09 -9.05
N HIS A 60 1.95 4.23 -9.28
CA HIS A 60 3.41 4.33 -9.23
C HIS A 60 3.94 4.01 -7.82
N TYR A 61 3.39 4.66 -6.79
CA TYR A 61 3.80 4.45 -5.41
C TYR A 61 3.62 2.98 -4.98
N ASN A 62 2.49 2.37 -5.31
CA ASN A 62 2.24 0.95 -5.02
C ASN A 62 3.33 0.06 -5.61
N ALA A 63 3.69 0.26 -6.87
CA ALA A 63 4.69 -0.57 -7.53
C ALA A 63 6.09 -0.39 -6.94
N GLU A 64 6.51 0.87 -6.70
CA GLU A 64 7.80 1.20 -6.08
C GLU A 64 7.90 0.58 -4.68
N PHE A 65 6.89 0.80 -3.83
CA PHE A 65 6.88 0.27 -2.47
C PHE A 65 6.93 -1.26 -2.45
N LEU A 66 6.17 -1.93 -3.32
CA LEU A 66 6.16 -3.39 -3.37
C LEU A 66 7.51 -3.99 -3.72
N ILE A 67 8.31 -3.34 -4.56
CA ILE A 67 9.66 -3.82 -4.89
C ILE A 67 10.62 -3.60 -3.74
N ASP A 68 10.61 -2.42 -3.13
CA ASP A 68 11.53 -2.08 -2.05
C ASP A 68 11.24 -2.87 -0.76
N HIS A 69 9.98 -3.26 -0.56
CA HIS A 69 9.51 -3.94 0.65
C HIS A 69 8.91 -5.33 0.41
N MET A 70 9.27 -5.99 -0.70
CA MET A 70 8.65 -7.25 -1.15
C MET A 70 8.52 -8.31 -0.04
N ASP A 71 9.61 -8.56 0.71
CA ASP A 71 9.63 -9.57 1.78
C ASP A 71 8.66 -9.25 2.92
N ILE A 72 8.57 -7.98 3.30
CA ILE A 72 7.67 -7.49 4.37
C ILE A 72 6.23 -7.64 3.91
N VAL A 73 5.94 -7.26 2.67
CA VAL A 73 4.59 -7.34 2.10
C VAL A 73 4.13 -8.80 1.99
N GLN A 74 4.99 -9.73 1.57
CA GLN A 74 4.64 -11.16 1.52
C GLN A 74 4.20 -11.69 2.89
N ILE A 75 4.88 -11.27 3.95
CA ILE A 75 4.53 -11.67 5.31
C ILE A 75 3.23 -11.00 5.76
N ALA A 76 3.06 -9.71 5.47
CA ALA A 76 1.83 -8.98 5.78
C ALA A 76 0.59 -9.61 5.10
N MET A 77 0.74 -10.16 3.89
CA MET A 77 -0.34 -10.85 3.18
C MET A 77 -0.75 -12.18 3.83
N GLN A 78 0.11 -12.79 4.65
CA GLN A 78 -0.20 -14.01 5.39
C GLN A 78 -0.93 -13.68 6.70
N ILE A 79 -2.04 -12.93 6.61
CA ILE A 79 -2.77 -12.34 7.75
C ILE A 79 -3.11 -13.39 8.84
N ASN A 80 -3.44 -14.62 8.45
CA ASN A 80 -3.79 -15.69 9.38
C ASN A 80 -2.61 -16.24 10.19
N LEU A 81 -1.37 -15.93 9.79
CA LEU A 81 -0.14 -16.30 10.48
C LEU A 81 0.40 -15.17 11.37
N LEU A 82 -0.17 -13.96 11.26
CA LEU A 82 0.21 -12.83 12.10
C LEU A 82 -0.32 -13.01 13.53
N SER A 83 0.39 -12.41 14.50
CA SER A 83 -0.15 -12.28 15.85
C SER A 83 -1.46 -11.49 15.84
N GLU A 84 -2.31 -11.69 16.85
CA GLU A 84 -3.60 -10.99 16.94
C GLU A 84 -3.42 -9.47 16.87
N GLU A 85 -2.41 -8.95 17.56
CA GLU A 85 -2.06 -7.53 17.56
C GLU A 85 -1.68 -7.01 16.18
N LEU A 86 -0.81 -7.73 15.46
CA LEU A 86 -0.44 -7.37 14.10
C LEU A 86 -1.62 -7.44 13.14
N ARG A 87 -2.46 -8.45 13.27
CA ARG A 87 -3.67 -8.59 12.44
C ARG A 87 -4.63 -7.42 12.67
N VAL A 88 -4.87 -7.02 13.91
CA VAL A 88 -5.71 -5.86 14.24
C VAL A 88 -5.09 -4.58 13.65
N HIS A 89 -3.79 -4.39 13.79
CA HIS A 89 -3.08 -3.24 13.22
C HIS A 89 -3.18 -3.20 11.69
N PHE A 90 -2.96 -4.34 11.02
CA PHE A 90 -3.09 -4.47 9.58
C PHE A 90 -4.51 -4.12 9.09
N LEU A 91 -5.54 -4.68 9.73
CA LEU A 91 -6.94 -4.39 9.37
C LEU A 91 -7.31 -2.92 9.56
N ALA A 92 -6.80 -2.29 10.63
CA ALA A 92 -7.00 -0.86 10.85
C ALA A 92 -6.31 -0.01 9.77
N GLY A 93 -5.10 -0.41 9.35
CA GLY A 93 -4.40 0.22 8.22
C GLY A 93 -5.17 0.09 6.90
N GLN A 94 -5.69 -1.10 6.60
CA GLN A 94 -6.51 -1.34 5.41
C GLN A 94 -7.79 -0.49 5.40
N GLU A 95 -8.46 -0.36 6.54
CA GLU A 95 -9.65 0.48 6.65
C GLU A 95 -9.32 1.97 6.47
N ALA A 96 -8.20 2.44 7.00
CA ALA A 96 -7.74 3.81 6.81
C ALA A 96 -7.41 4.11 5.33
N ILE A 97 -6.75 3.17 4.64
CA ILE A 97 -6.48 3.26 3.19
C ILE A 97 -7.80 3.32 2.42
N ARG A 98 -8.75 2.42 2.70
CA ARG A 98 -10.08 2.42 2.08
C ARG A 98 -10.78 3.77 2.28
N GLY A 99 -10.73 4.32 3.50
CA GLY A 99 -11.29 5.64 3.79
C GLY A 99 -10.70 6.77 2.96
N HIS A 100 -9.41 6.70 2.59
CA HIS A 100 -8.80 7.67 1.67
C HIS A 100 -9.35 7.53 0.24
N TYR A 101 -9.53 6.30 -0.25
CA TYR A 101 -10.16 6.06 -1.55
C TYR A 101 -11.64 6.50 -1.58
N ASP A 102 -12.41 6.20 -0.53
CA ASP A 102 -13.81 6.64 -0.42
C ASP A 102 -13.96 8.16 -0.51
N LEU A 103 -13.09 8.90 0.18
CA LEU A 103 -13.07 10.37 0.12
C LEU A 103 -12.70 10.86 -1.28
N MET A 104 -11.76 10.20 -1.95
CA MET A 104 -11.36 10.54 -3.31
C MET A 104 -12.50 10.30 -4.32
N VAL A 105 -13.20 9.16 -4.23
CA VAL A 105 -14.35 8.84 -5.10
C VAL A 105 -15.45 9.89 -4.93
N LYS A 106 -15.85 10.17 -3.69
CA LYS A 106 -16.88 11.17 -3.39
C LYS A 106 -16.52 12.56 -3.89
N ALA A 107 -15.26 12.96 -3.71
CA ALA A 107 -14.77 14.25 -4.19
C ALA A 107 -14.82 14.33 -5.72
N ALA A 108 -14.42 13.27 -6.41
CA ALA A 108 -14.43 13.21 -7.87
C ALA A 108 -15.86 13.21 -8.45
N GLN A 109 -16.81 12.53 -7.82
CA GLN A 109 -18.23 12.63 -8.21
C GLN A 109 -18.78 14.05 -8.00
N ALA A 110 -18.47 14.68 -6.87
CA ALA A 110 -18.90 16.06 -6.59
C ALA A 110 -18.32 17.08 -7.58
N GLN A 111 -17.13 16.80 -8.13
CA GLN A 111 -16.47 17.62 -9.15
C GLN A 111 -16.89 17.25 -10.59
N GLY A 112 -17.70 16.21 -10.77
CA GLY A 112 -18.15 15.73 -12.08
C GLY A 112 -17.08 14.95 -12.87
N GLU A 113 -15.98 14.56 -12.22
CA GLU A 113 -14.92 13.72 -12.81
C GLU A 113 -15.33 12.24 -12.86
N LEU A 114 -16.21 11.81 -11.95
CA LEU A 114 -16.85 10.50 -11.97
C LEU A 114 -18.35 10.63 -12.19
N ARG A 115 -18.94 9.61 -12.84
CA ARG A 115 -20.40 9.55 -13.06
C ARG A 115 -21.14 9.49 -11.72
N ALA A 116 -22.21 10.29 -11.61
CA ALA A 116 -22.95 10.48 -10.36
C ALA A 116 -23.82 9.29 -9.95
N ASP A 117 -24.01 8.30 -10.84
CA ASP A 117 -24.76 7.06 -10.59
C ASP A 117 -23.88 5.91 -10.10
N LEU A 118 -22.57 6.12 -9.92
CA LEU A 118 -21.71 5.14 -9.26
C LEU A 118 -22.08 4.97 -7.80
N ASP A 119 -22.17 3.72 -7.37
CA ASP A 119 -22.09 3.37 -5.97
C ASP A 119 -20.66 3.58 -5.47
N ASP A 120 -20.52 4.38 -4.40
CA ASP A 120 -19.24 4.80 -3.85
C ASP A 120 -18.37 3.59 -3.45
N GLU A 121 -18.97 2.59 -2.80
CA GLU A 121 -18.26 1.43 -2.27
C GLU A 121 -17.76 0.54 -3.41
N LEU A 122 -18.62 0.26 -4.40
CA LEU A 122 -18.21 -0.50 -5.58
C LEU A 122 -17.12 0.23 -6.36
N ALA A 123 -17.21 1.55 -6.51
CA ALA A 123 -16.19 2.33 -7.19
C ALA A 123 -14.83 2.25 -6.46
N THR A 124 -14.83 2.43 -5.13
CA THR A 124 -13.64 2.27 -4.29
C THR A 124 -13.02 0.89 -4.45
N PHE A 125 -13.82 -0.19 -4.34
CA PHE A 125 -13.30 -1.55 -4.47
C PHE A 125 -12.79 -1.86 -5.88
N CYS A 126 -13.44 -1.35 -6.92
CA CYS A 126 -12.96 -1.52 -8.30
C CYS A 126 -11.62 -0.82 -8.52
N ILE A 127 -11.47 0.41 -8.00
CA ILE A 127 -10.22 1.17 -8.06
C ILE A 127 -9.11 0.40 -7.33
N MET A 128 -9.30 0.14 -6.04
CA MET A 128 -8.29 -0.53 -5.21
C MET A 128 -7.92 -1.89 -5.78
N GLY A 129 -8.92 -2.72 -6.11
CA GLY A 129 -8.70 -4.05 -6.66
C GLY A 129 -7.89 -4.02 -7.95
N THR A 130 -8.15 -3.05 -8.84
CA THR A 130 -7.40 -2.93 -10.10
C THR A 130 -5.97 -2.49 -9.85
N LEU A 131 -5.74 -1.42 -9.08
CA LEU A 131 -4.39 -0.93 -8.80
C LEU A 131 -3.55 -2.01 -8.08
N ASP A 132 -4.11 -2.60 -7.02
CA ASP A 132 -3.39 -3.53 -6.17
C ASP A 132 -3.11 -4.85 -6.90
N GLU A 133 -4.07 -5.41 -7.63
CA GLU A 133 -3.90 -6.71 -8.30
C GLU A 133 -2.86 -6.65 -9.42
N PHE A 134 -2.85 -5.58 -10.21
CA PHE A 134 -1.83 -5.42 -11.25
C PHE A 134 -0.43 -5.29 -10.65
N CYS A 135 -0.28 -4.47 -9.61
CA CYS A 135 1.02 -4.30 -8.96
C CYS A 135 1.48 -5.61 -8.28
N LYS A 136 0.58 -6.31 -7.59
CA LYS A 136 0.85 -7.63 -6.99
C LYS A 136 1.30 -8.64 -8.04
N GLN A 137 0.56 -8.81 -9.13
CA GLN A 137 0.89 -9.80 -10.16
C GLN A 137 2.27 -9.53 -10.79
N ARG A 138 2.58 -8.26 -11.05
CA ARG A 138 3.86 -7.86 -11.67
C ARG A 138 5.06 -7.95 -10.74
N VAL A 139 4.87 -7.74 -9.44
CA VAL A 139 5.98 -7.83 -8.48
C VAL A 139 6.17 -9.26 -7.96
N PHE A 140 5.08 -9.98 -7.65
CA PHE A 140 5.17 -11.30 -7.02
C PHE A 140 5.26 -12.47 -7.99
N VAL A 141 4.66 -12.38 -9.17
CA VAL A 141 4.56 -13.52 -10.12
C VAL A 141 5.48 -13.32 -11.31
N ASP A 142 5.33 -12.20 -12.00
CA ASP A 142 6.07 -11.89 -13.22
C ASP A 142 7.12 -10.82 -12.93
N GLN A 143 8.13 -11.10 -12.07
CA GLN A 143 9.21 -10.21 -11.59
C GLN A 143 9.89 -9.36 -12.69
N ARG A 144 9.16 -8.42 -13.26
CA ARG A 144 9.57 -7.57 -14.37
C ARG A 144 10.03 -6.23 -13.82
N PRO A 145 10.88 -5.49 -14.56
CA PRO A 145 11.28 -4.15 -14.18
C PRO A 145 10.06 -3.22 -13.99
N LEU A 146 10.11 -2.32 -12.99
CA LEU A 146 9.07 -1.29 -12.76
C LEU A 146 8.73 -0.51 -14.02
N ALA A 147 9.75 -0.19 -14.82
CA ALA A 147 9.61 0.57 -16.05
C ALA A 147 8.69 -0.10 -17.10
N GLU A 148 8.37 -1.39 -16.94
CA GLU A 148 7.46 -2.12 -17.82
C GLU A 148 6.00 -2.17 -17.30
N ILE A 149 5.72 -1.55 -16.16
CA ILE A 149 4.34 -1.44 -15.64
C ILE A 149 3.66 -0.29 -16.38
N ASP A 150 2.61 -0.62 -17.12
CA ASP A 150 1.78 0.35 -17.84
C ASP A 150 0.76 0.99 -16.88
N HIS A 151 1.23 1.89 -16.02
CA HIS A 151 0.39 2.62 -15.07
C HIS A 151 -0.73 3.40 -15.78
N GLN A 152 -0.44 3.96 -16.95
CA GLN A 152 -1.44 4.67 -17.74
C GLN A 152 -2.53 3.72 -18.22
N GLY A 153 -2.16 2.54 -18.73
CA GLY A 153 -3.11 1.49 -19.13
C GLY A 153 -3.99 1.01 -17.96
N ILE A 154 -3.42 0.85 -16.77
CA ILE A 154 -4.16 0.48 -15.55
C ILE A 154 -5.22 1.55 -15.23
N VAL A 155 -4.81 2.82 -15.17
CA VAL A 155 -5.72 3.93 -14.86
C VAL A 155 -6.77 4.13 -15.96
N ASP A 156 -6.38 3.96 -17.23
CA ASP A 156 -7.30 4.05 -18.36
C ASP A 156 -8.43 3.01 -18.26
N VAL A 157 -8.13 1.77 -17.87
CA VAL A 157 -9.15 0.73 -17.66
C VAL A 157 -10.10 1.10 -16.53
N VAL A 158 -9.59 1.67 -15.43
CA VAL A 158 -10.43 2.13 -14.31
C VAL A 158 -11.34 3.27 -14.74
N MET A 159 -10.82 4.24 -15.49
CA MET A 159 -11.56 5.46 -15.85
C MET A 159 -12.50 5.28 -17.04
N LYS A 160 -12.13 4.43 -18.01
CA LYS A 160 -12.87 4.24 -19.27
C LYS A 160 -13.64 2.92 -19.31
N GLY A 161 -13.36 2.00 -18.39
CA GLY A 161 -13.93 0.66 -18.41
C GLY A 161 -13.39 -0.21 -19.54
N LEU A 162 -14.04 -1.35 -19.77
CA LEU A 162 -13.61 -2.37 -20.75
C LEU A 162 -14.31 -2.27 -22.12
N LYS A 163 -15.37 -1.45 -22.25
CA LYS A 163 -16.14 -1.26 -23.50
C LYS A 163 -16.77 0.12 -23.55
#